data_AF-A0A0R2DD46-F1
#
_entry.id   AF-A0A0R2DD46-F1
#
_cell.length_a   1.000
_cell.length_b   1.000
_cell.length_c   1.000
_cell.angle_alpha   90.00
_cell.angle_beta   90.00
_cell.angle_gamma   90.00
#
_symmetry.space_group_name_H-M   'P 1'
#
loop_
_entity.id
_entity.type
_entity.pdbx_description
1 polymer ?
#
loop_
_entity_poly.entity_id
_entity_poly.type
_entity_poly.pdbx_seq_one_letter_code
_entity_poly.pdbx_strand_id
1 'polypeptide(L)'
;MVIVTLMALALPSITAIAGPATTAEASTTYVCKLSNKEKKAKAWIAKRESGGNYRARNGRYYGKYQLTISMLKGDYSKANQEKTADRYAHTRYGSWTKAKVHWRGYHWF
;
A
#
# COMPACT_ATOMS: atom_id res chain seq x y z
N MET A 1 -8.84 -18.91 -15.74
CA MET A 1 -8.48 -18.50 -17.12
C MET A 1 -7.14 -17.78 -17.06
N VAL A 2 -6.16 -18.36 -17.73
CA VAL A 2 -4.79 -17.85 -17.87
C VAL A 2 -4.79 -16.87 -19.05
N ILE A 3 -4.20 -15.70 -18.86
CA ILE A 3 -3.87 -14.73 -19.93
C ILE A 3 -2.60 -14.04 -19.42
N VAL A 4 -1.42 -14.63 -19.64
CA VAL A 4 -0.55 -14.49 -20.83
C VAL A 4 -0.38 -13.04 -21.27
N THR A 5 0.68 -12.44 -20.72
CA THR A 5 1.33 -11.23 -21.20
C THR A 5 1.97 -11.47 -22.57
N LEU A 6 1.75 -10.55 -23.53
CA LEU A 6 2.58 -10.38 -24.71
C LEU A 6 3.34 -9.05 -24.57
N MET A 7 4.67 -9.14 -24.61
CA MET A 7 5.62 -8.03 -24.60
C MET A 7 6.19 -7.90 -26.01
N ALA A 8 6.20 -6.69 -26.57
CA ALA A 8 6.87 -6.37 -27.83
C ALA A 8 7.75 -5.13 -27.65
N LEU A 9 8.95 -5.18 -28.22
CA LEU A 9 10.11 -4.31 -28.01
C LEU A 9 10.26 -3.32 -29.19
N ALA A 10 10.56 -2.04 -28.92
CA ALA A 10 11.25 -1.13 -29.85
C ALA A 10 11.80 0.11 -29.12
N LEU A 11 13.05 0.50 -29.42
CA LEU A 11 13.74 1.75 -29.01
C LEU A 11 13.93 2.65 -30.24
N PRO A 12 14.08 3.99 -30.07
CA PRO A 12 15.43 4.57 -30.10
C PRO A 12 15.69 5.76 -29.14
N SER A 13 16.98 6.05 -28.97
CA SER A 13 17.62 7.01 -28.05
C SER A 13 17.43 8.51 -28.38
N ILE A 14 17.48 9.36 -27.34
CA ILE A 14 17.86 10.77 -27.44
C ILE A 14 18.70 11.18 -26.22
N THR A 15 19.80 11.89 -26.48
CA THR A 15 20.75 12.46 -25.52
C THR A 15 20.34 13.89 -25.17
N ALA A 16 20.31 14.29 -23.88
CA ALA A 16 20.58 15.68 -23.46
C ALA A 16 20.80 15.86 -21.94
N ILE A 17 21.96 16.44 -21.64
CA ILE A 17 22.38 17.38 -20.57
C ILE A 17 22.23 17.05 -19.07
N ALA A 18 23.40 17.05 -18.41
CA ALA A 18 23.59 17.09 -16.97
C ALA A 18 23.24 18.49 -16.41
N GLY A 19 22.35 18.51 -15.41
CA GLY A 19 22.22 19.59 -14.43
C GLY A 19 22.42 19.01 -13.03
N PRO A 20 23.02 19.75 -12.08
CA PRO A 20 23.26 19.23 -10.74
C PRO A 20 21.93 18.90 -10.05
N ALA A 21 21.74 17.62 -9.75
CA ALA A 21 20.64 17.11 -8.96
C ALA A 21 20.79 17.60 -7.51
N THR A 22 20.14 18.71 -7.17
CA THR A 22 19.75 18.98 -5.80
C THR A 22 18.65 17.97 -5.45
N THR A 23 19.07 16.83 -4.91
CA THR A 23 18.18 15.91 -4.19
C THR A 23 17.73 16.63 -2.93
N ALA A 24 16.66 17.42 -3.05
CA ALA A 24 15.85 17.77 -1.90
C ALA A 24 15.16 16.49 -1.44
N GLU A 25 15.80 15.75 -0.54
CA GLU A 25 15.15 14.75 0.28
C GLU A 25 14.14 15.49 1.16
N ALA A 26 12.96 15.75 0.58
CA ALA A 26 11.78 16.05 1.36
C ALA A 26 11.46 14.79 2.16
N SER A 27 12.10 14.67 3.32
CA SER A 27 11.63 13.85 4.44
C SER A 27 10.29 14.42 4.86
N THR A 28 9.26 14.13 4.05
CA THR A 28 7.87 14.28 4.43
C THR A 28 7.64 13.22 5.49
N THR A 29 7.83 13.63 6.74
CA THR A 29 7.31 12.92 7.90
C THR A 29 5.84 12.67 7.61
N TYR A 30 5.53 11.44 7.19
CA TYR A 30 4.17 11.04 6.87
C TYR A 30 3.39 11.00 8.19
N VAL A 31 2.79 12.12 8.54
CA VAL A 31 1.85 12.19 9.65
C VAL A 31 0.47 12.00 9.02
N CYS A 32 0.00 10.75 8.90
CA CYS A 32 -1.44 10.56 8.69
C CYS A 32 -2.15 10.98 9.97
N LYS A 33 -2.63 12.22 10.02
CA LYS A 33 -3.64 12.61 11.02
C LYS A 33 -4.95 11.95 10.63
N LEU A 34 -5.05 10.66 10.94
CA LEU A 34 -6.32 9.94 10.83
C LEU A 34 -7.30 10.55 11.81
N SER A 35 -8.46 10.95 11.29
CA SER A 35 -9.59 11.30 12.13
C SER A 35 -10.00 10.10 12.99
N ASN A 36 -10.71 10.34 14.10
CA ASN A 36 -11.22 9.24 14.95
C ASN A 36 -12.09 8.25 14.15
N LYS A 37 -12.81 8.72 13.13
CA LYS A 37 -13.61 7.87 12.23
C LYS A 37 -12.71 6.96 11.38
N GLU A 38 -11.63 7.50 10.83
CA GLU A 38 -10.67 6.72 10.04
C GLU A 38 -9.90 5.72 10.88
N LYS A 39 -9.48 6.08 12.10
CA LYS A 39 -8.85 5.14 13.04
C LYS A 39 -9.77 3.96 13.35
N LYS A 40 -11.06 4.23 13.61
CA LYS A 40 -12.07 3.17 13.80
C LYS A 40 -12.26 2.32 12.56
N ALA A 41 -12.26 2.92 11.37
CA ALA A 41 -12.37 2.19 10.10
C ALA A 41 -11.14 1.30 9.85
N LYS A 42 -9.93 1.84 10.06
CA LYS A 42 -8.65 1.12 9.98
C LYS A 42 -8.59 -0.08 10.92
N ALA A 43 -8.94 0.11 12.18
CA ALA A 43 -8.99 -0.97 13.17
C ALA A 43 -10.01 -2.05 12.79
N TRP A 44 -11.17 -1.64 12.26
CA TRP A 44 -12.20 -2.57 11.80
C TRP A 44 -11.73 -3.41 10.62
N ILE A 45 -11.08 -2.80 9.62
CA ILE A 45 -10.51 -3.52 8.47
C ILE A 45 -9.44 -4.50 8.97
N ALA A 46 -8.48 -4.04 9.77
CA ALA A 46 -7.43 -4.92 10.31
C ALA A 46 -7.98 -6.14 11.06
N LYS A 47 -9.08 -5.96 11.82
CA LYS A 47 -9.73 -7.07 12.54
C LYS A 47 -10.35 -8.10 11.58
N ARG A 48 -10.89 -7.65 10.44
CA ARG A 48 -11.47 -8.52 9.41
C ARG A 48 -10.40 -9.24 8.59
N GLU A 49 -9.34 -8.52 8.20
CA GLU A 49 -8.28 -9.04 7.32
C GLU A 49 -7.47 -10.17 7.97
N SER A 50 -7.05 -9.98 9.23
CA SER A 50 -6.22 -10.99 9.91
C SER A 50 -6.43 -11.08 11.41
N GLY A 51 -7.51 -10.48 11.93
CA GLY A 51 -7.72 -10.37 13.37
C GLY A 51 -6.79 -9.37 14.07
N GLY A 52 -5.96 -8.63 13.32
CA GLY A 52 -4.94 -7.73 13.86
C GLY A 52 -3.52 -8.34 13.90
N ASN A 53 -3.30 -9.50 13.30
CA ASN A 53 -2.02 -10.21 13.39
C ASN A 53 -1.00 -9.72 12.36
N TYR A 54 0.08 -9.09 12.83
CA TYR A 54 1.19 -8.60 11.99
C TYR A 54 2.03 -9.69 11.33
N ARG A 55 1.88 -10.95 11.73
CA ARG A 55 2.61 -12.11 11.21
C ARG A 55 1.70 -13.07 10.44
N ALA A 56 0.44 -12.71 10.20
CA ALA A 56 -0.46 -13.50 9.38
C ALA A 56 0.11 -13.68 7.97
N ARG A 57 -0.01 -14.87 7.39
CA ARG A 57 0.47 -15.16 6.04
C ARG A 57 -0.60 -15.93 5.29
N ASN A 58 -0.94 -15.45 4.10
CA ASN A 58 -1.85 -16.13 3.20
C ASN A 58 -1.31 -16.01 1.77
N GLY A 59 -0.49 -16.99 1.37
CA GLY A 59 0.18 -17.01 0.07
C GLY A 59 1.01 -15.74 -0.17
N ARG A 60 0.55 -14.90 -1.10
CA ARG A 60 1.23 -13.65 -1.51
C ARG A 60 0.97 -12.48 -0.55
N TYR A 61 0.09 -12.64 0.43
CA TYR A 61 -0.31 -11.59 1.37
C TYR A 61 0.32 -11.80 2.75
N TYR A 62 0.68 -10.69 3.39
CA TYR A 62 1.36 -10.67 4.67
C TYR A 62 0.78 -9.61 5.63
N GLY A 63 0.65 -10.02 6.89
CA GLY A 63 0.53 -9.14 8.03
C GLY A 63 -0.89 -8.66 8.32
N LYS A 64 -0.96 -7.57 9.10
CA LYS A 64 -2.19 -7.09 9.74
C LYS A 64 -3.27 -6.68 8.73
N TYR A 65 -2.86 -6.17 7.58
CA TYR A 65 -3.74 -5.66 6.53
C TYR A 65 -3.69 -6.51 5.27
N GLN A 66 -3.13 -7.74 5.36
CA GLN A 66 -2.96 -8.66 4.23
C GLN A 66 -2.37 -7.96 2.99
N LEU A 67 -1.29 -7.19 3.19
CA LEU A 67 -0.62 -6.48 2.11
C LEU A 67 0.14 -7.47 1.22
N THR A 68 0.18 -7.23 -0.08
CA THR A 68 1.01 -8.05 -0.97
C THR A 68 2.47 -7.91 -0.56
N ILE A 69 3.20 -9.02 -0.49
CA ILE A 69 4.62 -9.06 -0.08
C ILE A 69 5.47 -8.02 -0.83
N SER A 70 5.23 -7.83 -2.14
CA SER A 70 5.92 -6.84 -2.97
C SER A 70 5.74 -5.39 -2.47
N MET A 71 4.59 -5.05 -1.87
CA MET A 71 4.34 -3.71 -1.31
C MET A 71 5.20 -3.44 -0.08
N LEU A 72 5.58 -4.49 0.66
CA LEU A 72 6.41 -4.39 1.85
C LEU A 72 7.89 -4.24 1.53
N LYS A 73 8.30 -4.48 0.27
CA LYS A 73 9.69 -4.32 -0.20
C LYS A 73 10.72 -5.07 0.66
N GLY A 74 10.32 -6.21 1.23
CA GLY A 74 11.15 -7.02 2.14
C GLY A 74 11.14 -6.58 3.62
N ASP A 75 10.57 -5.42 3.94
CA ASP A 75 10.43 -4.94 5.32
C ASP A 75 9.04 -5.32 5.88
N TYR A 76 9.00 -6.39 6.68
CA TYR A 76 7.78 -6.89 7.32
C TYR A 76 7.50 -6.26 8.69
N SER A 77 8.23 -5.22 9.09
CA SER A 77 8.05 -4.56 10.37
C SER A 77 6.63 -4.02 10.54
N LYS A 78 6.17 -3.92 11.79
CA LYS A 78 4.86 -3.35 12.11
C LYS A 78 4.74 -1.92 11.57
N ALA A 79 5.82 -1.13 11.71
CA ALA A 79 5.86 0.26 11.24
C ALA A 79 5.69 0.35 9.72
N ASN A 80 6.40 -0.49 8.94
CA ASN A 80 6.25 -0.48 7.49
C ASN A 80 4.88 -0.98 7.04
N GLN A 81 4.31 -1.98 7.71
CA GLN A 81 2.95 -2.44 7.45
C GLN A 81 1.92 -1.32 7.66
N GLU A 82 2.00 -0.60 8.79
CA GLU A 82 1.11 0.52 9.10
C GLU A 82 1.25 1.64 8.06
N LYS A 83 2.49 2.06 7.76
CA LYS A 83 2.79 3.11 6.76
C LYS A 83 2.31 2.72 5.36
N THR A 84 2.54 1.48 4.95
CA THR A 84 2.17 0.97 3.63
C THR A 84 0.65 0.87 3.52
N ALA A 85 -0.02 0.34 4.53
CA ALA A 85 -1.48 0.24 4.55
C ALA A 85 -2.14 1.62 4.55
N ASP A 86 -1.62 2.59 5.31
CA ASP A 86 -2.14 3.96 5.31
C ASP A 86 -1.97 4.61 3.94
N ARG A 87 -0.77 4.55 3.35
CA ARG A 87 -0.52 5.06 2.00
C ARG A 87 -1.47 4.43 0.99
N TYR A 88 -1.59 3.11 1.03
CA TYR A 88 -2.45 2.38 0.11
C TYR A 88 -3.93 2.74 0.29
N ALA A 89 -4.42 2.85 1.53
CA ALA A 89 -5.78 3.27 1.81
C ALA A 89 -6.07 4.67 1.26
N HIS A 90 -5.14 5.61 1.47
CA HIS A 90 -5.29 6.98 1.01
C HIS A 90 -5.12 7.12 -0.51
N THR A 91 -4.17 6.43 -1.14
CA THR A 91 -3.97 6.50 -2.59
C THR A 91 -5.08 5.77 -3.36
N ARG A 92 -5.51 4.58 -2.90
CA ARG A 92 -6.51 3.77 -3.62
C ARG A 92 -7.94 4.21 -3.34
N TYR A 93 -8.25 4.53 -2.08
CA TYR A 93 -9.63 4.82 -1.64
C TYR A 93 -9.84 6.29 -1.23
N GLY A 94 -8.78 7.07 -1.04
CA GLY A 94 -8.83 8.42 -0.51
C GLY A 94 -8.82 8.48 1.03
N SER A 95 -9.51 7.56 1.69
CA SER A 95 -9.57 7.47 3.16
C SER A 95 -9.85 6.05 3.65
N TRP A 96 -9.54 5.78 4.92
CA TRP A 96 -9.91 4.51 5.57
C TRP A 96 -11.42 4.30 5.69
N THR A 97 -12.21 5.37 5.80
CA THR A 97 -13.67 5.26 5.81
C THR A 97 -14.20 4.77 4.46
N LYS A 98 -13.66 5.26 3.35
CA LYS A 98 -13.98 4.77 2.00
C LYS A 98 -13.46 3.34 1.77
N ALA A 99 -12.26 3.03 2.26
CA ALA A 99 -11.74 1.66 2.24
C ALA A 99 -12.68 0.67 2.95
N LYS A 100 -13.26 1.06 4.10
CA LYS A 100 -14.23 0.24 4.81
C LYS A 100 -15.53 0.04 4.02
N VAL A 101 -15.99 1.05 3.27
CA VAL A 101 -17.15 0.91 2.38
C VAL A 101 -16.85 -0.10 1.27
N HIS A 102 -15.68 0.00 0.63
CA HIS A 102 -15.22 -0.97 -0.35
C HIS A 102 -15.20 -2.39 0.23
N TRP A 103 -14.55 -2.57 1.39
CA TRP A 103 -14.49 -3.86 2.06
C TRP A 103 -15.87 -4.48 2.30
N ARG A 104 -16.89 -3.68 2.67
CA ARG A 104 -18.25 -4.19 2.91
C ARG A 104 -18.91 -4.78 1.67
N GLY A 105 -18.55 -4.33 0.47
CA GLY A 105 -19.11 -4.84 -0.78
C GLY A 105 -18.26 -5.95 -1.41
N TYR A 106 -16.93 -5.87 -1.27
CA TYR A 106 -16.00 -6.75 -1.97
C TYR A 106 -15.29 -7.77 -1.07
N HIS A 107 -15.36 -7.58 0.25
CA HIS A 107 -14.75 -8.45 1.26
C HIS A 107 -13.22 -8.57 1.18
N TRP A 108 -12.55 -7.57 0.61
CA TRP A 108 -11.10 -7.43 0.60
C TRP A 108 -10.68 -5.97 0.77
N PHE A 109 -9.42 -5.77 1.17
CA PHE A 109 -8.77 -4.47 1.35
C PHE A 109 -7.69 -4.20 0.29
#